data_AF-A0A3M2FVV7-F1
#
_entry.id   AF-A0A3M2FVV7-F1
#
_cell.length_a   1.000
_cell.length_b   1.000
_cell.length_c   1.000
_cell.angle_alpha   90.00
_cell.angle_beta   90.00
_cell.angle_gamma   90.00
#
_symmetry.space_group_name_H-M   'P 1'
#
loop_
_entity.id
_entity.type
_entity.pdbx_description
1 polymer ?
#
loop_
_entity_poly.entity_id
_entity_poly.type
_entity_poly.pdbx_seq_one_letter_code
_entity_poly.pdbx_strand_id
1 'polypeptide(L)' 'VEKARDVLGLSDADVADSLEVLRQYGNMSSATILFVLARLLERHRAARRRGERGFEQGVAVAFGPGLTLEGALFRQVV' A
#
# COMPACT_ATOMS: atom_id res chain seq x y z
N VAL A 1 2.17 2.81 -10.60
CA VAL A 1 1.89 1.60 -9.80
C VAL A 1 2.29 0.35 -10.58
N GLU A 2 1.74 0.11 -11.76
CA GLU A 2 2.04 -1.07 -12.61
C GLU A 2 3.55 -1.24 -12.89
N LYS A 3 4.24 -0.17 -13.32
CA LYS A 3 5.69 -0.25 -13.55
C LYS A 3 6.49 -0.63 -12.30
N ALA A 4 6.06 -0.16 -11.13
CA ALA A 4 6.70 -0.53 -9.86
C ALA A 4 6.41 -2.00 -9.52
N ARG A 5 5.18 -2.48 -9.74
CA ARG A 5 4.82 -3.90 -9.61
C ARG A 5 5.74 -4.77 -10.46
N ASP A 6 5.87 -4.44 -11.74
CA ASP A 6 6.63 -5.26 -12.70
C ASP A 6 8.13 -5.25 -12.40
N VAL A 7 8.72 -4.08 -12.11
CA VAL A 7 10.16 -3.95 -11.83
C VAL A 7 10.54 -4.60 -10.50
N LEU A 8 9.65 -4.57 -9.51
CA LEU A 8 9.89 -5.16 -8.19
C LEU A 8 9.42 -6.61 -8.08
N GLY A 9 8.84 -7.19 -9.15
CA GLY A 9 8.33 -8.55 -9.15
C GLY A 9 7.17 -8.79 -8.18
N LEU A 10 6.34 -7.77 -7.96
CA LEU A 10 5.19 -7.85 -7.05
C LEU A 10 3.99 -8.51 -7.74
N SER A 11 3.13 -9.15 -6.96
CA SER A 11 1.88 -9.70 -7.45
C SER A 11 0.79 -8.63 -7.61
N ASP A 12 -0.30 -8.96 -8.31
CA ASP A 12 -1.47 -8.08 -8.39
C ASP A 12 -2.08 -7.80 -7.01
N ALA A 13 -2.03 -8.77 -6.10
CA ALA A 13 -2.56 -8.63 -4.75
C ALA A 13 -1.78 -7.65 -3.87
N ASP A 14 -0.49 -7.45 -4.17
CA ASP A 14 0.39 -6.53 -3.44
C ASP A 14 0.07 -5.07 -3.75
N VAL A 15 -0.31 -4.78 -5.00
CA VAL A 15 -0.63 -3.42 -5.45
C VAL A 15 -2.13 -3.13 -5.55
N ALA A 16 -2.98 -4.12 -5.27
CA ALA A 16 -4.44 -4.01 -5.38
C ALA A 16 -5.02 -2.81 -4.58
N ASP A 17 -4.50 -2.54 -3.38
CA ASP A 17 -4.96 -1.41 -2.56
C ASP A 17 -4.62 -0.05 -3.18
N SER A 18 -3.45 0.07 -3.81
CA SER A 18 -3.03 1.29 -4.52
C SER A 18 -3.87 1.52 -5.78
N LEU A 19 -4.11 0.47 -6.56
CA LEU A 19 -4.92 0.54 -7.78
C LEU A 19 -6.38 0.85 -7.46
N GLU A 20 -6.94 0.27 -6.40
CA GLU A 20 -8.32 0.54 -6.01
C GLU A 20 -8.52 1.99 -5.53
N VAL A 21 -7.59 2.54 -4.76
CA VAL A 21 -7.64 3.96 -4.37
C VAL A 21 -7.55 4.86 -5.60
N LEU A 22 -6.65 4.57 -6.54
CA LEU A 22 -6.57 5.31 -7.80
C LEU A 22 -7.86 5.21 -8.62
N ARG A 23 -8.48 4.02 -8.67
CA ARG A 23 -9.73 3.78 -9.40
C ARG A 23 -10.90 4.55 -8.80
N GLN A 24 -10.99 4.61 -7.47
CA GLN A 24 -12.12 5.25 -6.77
C GLN A 24 -11.96 6.77 -6.64
N TYR A 25 -10.73 7.24 -6.41
CA TYR A 25 -10.47 8.62 -5.97
C TYR A 25 -9.47 9.38 -6.85
N GLY A 26 -8.79 8.70 -7.77
CA GLY A 26 -7.71 9.30 -8.54
C GLY A 26 -6.46 9.59 -7.70
N ASN A 27 -5.57 10.41 -8.27
CA ASN A 27 -4.40 10.91 -7.54
C ASN A 27 -4.80 12.16 -6.74
N MET A 28 -4.86 12.03 -5.42
CA MET A 28 -5.18 13.09 -4.48
C MET A 28 -3.92 13.77 -3.91
N SER A 29 -2.81 13.74 -4.65
CA SER A 29 -1.49 14.21 -4.19
C SER A 29 -1.05 13.44 -2.93
N SER A 30 -0.46 14.12 -1.95
CA SER A 30 0.08 13.52 -0.71
C SER A 30 -0.96 12.73 0.11
N ALA A 31 -2.25 13.07 0.02
CA ALA A 31 -3.30 12.35 0.74
C ALA A 31 -3.52 10.92 0.22
N THR A 32 -3.12 10.63 -1.02
CA THR A 32 -3.36 9.32 -1.67
C THR A 32 -2.80 8.16 -0.85
N ILE A 33 -1.59 8.30 -0.32
CA ILE A 33 -0.93 7.22 0.42
C ILE A 33 -1.63 6.90 1.74
N LEU A 34 -2.26 7.89 2.38
CA LEU A 34 -3.02 7.68 3.60
C LEU A 34 -4.27 6.83 3.35
N PHE A 35 -4.93 7.02 2.21
CA PHE A 35 -6.09 6.21 1.80
C PHE A 35 -5.68 4.77 1.48
N VAL A 36 -4.52 4.57 0.83
CA VAL A 36 -3.97 3.24 0.57
C VAL A 36 -3.67 2.51 1.89
N LEU A 37 -3.01 3.18 2.83
CA LEU A 37 -2.69 2.62 4.15
C LEU A 37 -3.96 2.28 4.94
N ALA A 38 -4.99 3.14 4.91
CA ALA A 38 -6.27 2.86 5.57
C ALA A 38 -6.90 1.56 5.04
N ARG A 39 -6.96 1.39 3.71
CA ARG A 39 -7.51 0.20 3.07
C ARG A 39 -6.71 -1.07 3.39
N LEU A 40 -5.38 -0.96 3.39
CA LEU A 40 -4.48 -2.05 3.74
C LEU A 40 -4.70 -2.50 5.20
N LEU A 41 -4.84 -1.54 6.13
CA LEU A 41 -5.12 -1.82 7.54
C LEU A 41 -6.50 -2.44 7.76
N GLU A 42 -7.52 -2.04 7.02
CA GLU A 42 -8.83 -2.68 7.05
C GLU A 42 -8.78 -4.14 6.58
N ARG A 43 -8.07 -4.40 5.47
CA ARG A 43 -7.83 -5.75 4.96
C ARG A 43 -7.07 -6.61 5.96
N HIS A 44 -6.02 -6.05 6.57
CA HIS A 44 -5.28 -6.70 7.66
C HIS A 44 -6.20 -7.10 8.82
N ARG A 45 -6.98 -6.15 9.35
CA ARG A 45 -7.90 -6.40 10.47
C ARG A 45 -8.96 -7.45 10.12
N ALA A 46 -9.47 -7.43 8.89
CA ALA A 46 -10.41 -8.44 8.41
C ALA A 46 -9.78 -9.85 8.38
N ALA A 47 -8.55 -9.98 7.89
CA ALA A 47 -7.81 -11.24 7.91
C ALA A 47 -7.59 -11.75 9.35
N ARG A 48 -7.13 -10.88 10.26
CA ARG A 48 -6.95 -11.22 11.68
C ARG A 48 -8.23 -11.71 12.35
N ARG A 49 -9.38 -11.08 12.05
CA ARG A 49 -10.70 -11.51 12.55
C ARG A 49 -11.11 -12.91 12.08
N ARG A 50 -10.64 -13.34 10.90
CA ARG A 50 -10.85 -14.72 10.39
C ARG A 50 -9.84 -15.74 10.94
N GLY A 51 -8.95 -15.33 11.84
CA GLY A 51 -7.88 -16.18 12.38
C GLY A 51 -6.65 -16.30 11.48
N GLU A 52 -6.58 -15.54 10.37
CA GLU A 52 -5.40 -15.48 9.52
C GLU A 52 -4.29 -14.62 10.16
N ARG A 53 -3.05 -14.81 9.71
CA ARG A 53 -1.90 -14.04 10.23
C ARG A 53 -1.96 -12.55 9.89
N GLY A 54 -2.58 -12.19 8.76
CA GLY A 54 -2.50 -10.84 8.22
C GLY A 54 -1.09 -10.50 7.75
N PHE A 55 -0.80 -9.21 7.62
CA PHE A 55 0.53 -8.71 7.25
C PHE A 55 1.45 -8.56 8.47
N GLU A 56 2.65 -9.11 8.39
CA GLU A 56 3.68 -8.96 9.43
C GLU A 56 4.62 -7.78 9.15
N GLN A 57 4.82 -7.46 7.87
CA GLN A 57 5.70 -6.39 7.38
C GLN A 57 5.05 -5.70 6.17
N GLY A 58 5.44 -4.47 5.90
CA GLY A 58 4.96 -3.74 4.73
C GLY A 58 5.89 -2.60 4.35
N VAL A 59 5.85 -2.19 3.09
CA VAL A 59 6.58 -1.02 2.58
C VAL A 59 5.59 -0.06 1.95
N ALA A 60 5.77 1.23 2.19
CA ALA A 60 5.04 2.28 1.49
C ALA A 60 6.05 3.21 0.83
N VAL A 61 5.80 3.57 -0.43
CA VAL A 61 6.65 4.47 -1.21
C VAL A 61 5.81 5.51 -1.93
N ALA A 62 6.31 6.74 -2.00
CA ALA A 62 5.70 7.85 -2.75
C ALA A 62 6.76 8.64 -3.51
N PHE A 63 6.35 9.26 -4.61
CA PHE A 63 7.20 10.11 -5.44
C PHE A 63 6.71 11.56 -5.41
N GLY A 64 7.63 12.52 -5.34
CA GLY A 64 7.33 13.95 -5.32
C GLY A 64 8.24 14.79 -6.22
N PRO A 65 7.96 16.11 -6.38
CA PRO A 65 8.74 17.02 -7.23
C PRO A 65 10.24 17.10 -6.88
N GLY A 66 11.09 17.28 -7.90
CA GLY A 66 12.55 17.18 -7.82
C GLY A 66 13.03 16.03 -8.70
N LEU A 67 13.42 14.92 -8.08
CA LEU A 67 12.75 13.63 -8.18
C LEU A 67 13.06 12.96 -6.85
N THR A 68 12.12 13.03 -5.91
CA THR A 68 12.30 12.48 -4.57
C THR A 68 11.46 11.23 -4.42
N LEU A 69 12.05 10.19 -3.85
CA LEU A 69 11.36 8.99 -3.38
C LEU A 69 11.38 9.01 -1.86
N GLU A 70 10.19 9.02 -1.27
CA GLU A 70 10.02 8.84 0.17
C GLU A 70 9.51 7.43 0.44
N GLY A 71 10.07 6.77 1.46
CA GLY A 71 9.77 5.38 1.78
C GLY A 71 9.67 5.14 3.28
N ALA A 72 8.78 4.23 3.67
CA ALA A 72 8.64 3.78 5.04
C ALA A 72 8.51 2.25 5.10
N LEU A 73 9.21 1.64 6.06
CA LEU A 73 9.07 0.23 6.41
C LEU A 73 8.20 0.10 7.65
N PHE A 74 7.22 -0.78 7.57
CA PHE A 74 6.29 -1.10 8.64
C PHE A 74 6.52 -2.54 9.11
N ARG A 75 6.36 -2.75 10.41
CA ARG A 75 6.33 -4.07 11.03
C ARG A 75 5.20 -4.10 12.05
N GLN A 76 4.49 -5.22 12.13
CA GLN A 76 3.55 -5.46 13.20
C GLN A 76 4.30 -5.55 14.54
N VAL A 77 3.91 -4.72 15.51
CA VAL A 77 4.38 -4.86 16.89
C VAL A 77 3.59 -6.00 17.53
N VAL A 78 4.33 -6.98 18.04
CA VAL A 78 3.81 -8.14 18.78
C VAL A 78 3.53 -7.81 20.23
#